data_AF-A0A4R5TZA6-F1
#
_entry.id   AF-A0A4R5TZA6-F1
#
_cell.length_a   1.000
_cell.length_b   1.000
_cell.length_c   1.000
_cell.angle_alpha   90.00
_cell.angle_beta   90.00
_cell.angle_gamma   90.00
#
_symmetry.space_group_name_H-M   'P 1'
#
loop_
_entity.id
_entity.type
_entity.pdbx_description
1 polymer ?
#
loop_
_entity_poly.entity_id
_entity_poly.type
_entity_poly.pdbx_seq_one_letter_code
_entity_poly.pdbx_strand_id
1 'polypeptide(L)'
;MHRPNGADPALIAALDERGAWGKLSSFAAWNTAGNTVGTVAAQLVATCAGRAAGTYNPDEARLALARRVVEDYGWMSVERARVRAELGSNPELHDTVEPADTRNPVLRVAEDRLNAVLKRPGFEGIYLSGLTLPWHRTFEIDFTLGFGR
;
A
#
# COMPACT_ATOMS: atom_id res chain seq x y z
N MET A 1 -3.71 18.33 10.28
CA MET A 1 -4.74 17.39 10.79
C MET A 1 -4.07 16.04 10.99
N HIS A 2 -4.06 15.50 12.19
CA HIS A 2 -3.46 14.18 12.48
C HIS A 2 -4.34 13.11 11.82
N ARG A 3 -3.82 12.40 10.82
CA ARG A 3 -4.49 11.22 10.25
C ARG A 3 -3.94 10.00 11.01
N PRO A 4 -4.79 9.20 11.66
CA PRO A 4 -4.31 8.01 12.36
C PRO A 4 -3.71 7.01 11.35
N ASN A 5 -4.35 6.86 10.18
CA ASN A 5 -3.90 5.98 9.10
C ASN A 5 -2.97 6.69 8.10
N GLY A 6 -1.91 5.99 7.72
CA GLY A 6 -1.08 6.28 6.57
C GLY A 6 0.34 6.70 6.92
N ALA A 7 1.23 6.56 5.94
CA ALA A 7 2.63 6.95 6.06
C ALA A 7 2.82 8.47 6.09
N ASP A 8 3.80 8.92 6.87
CA ASP A 8 4.28 10.29 6.86
C ASP A 8 4.97 10.60 5.51
N PRO A 9 4.46 11.57 4.72
CA PRO A 9 5.07 11.96 3.45
C PRO A 9 6.55 12.37 3.57
N ALA A 10 6.98 12.94 4.70
CA ALA A 10 8.37 13.33 4.90
C ALA A 10 9.31 12.11 5.00
N LEU A 11 8.86 11.04 5.65
CA LEU A 11 9.60 9.77 5.69
C LEU A 11 9.70 9.14 4.30
N ILE A 12 8.60 9.16 3.54
CA ILE A 12 8.57 8.62 2.18
C ILE A 12 9.53 9.37 1.26
N ALA A 13 9.52 10.70 1.31
CA ALA A 13 10.46 11.52 0.55
C ALA A 13 11.92 11.19 0.90
N ALA A 14 12.24 11.06 2.19
CA ALA A 14 13.59 10.69 2.63
C ALA A 14 14.03 9.29 2.15
N LEU A 15 13.11 8.32 2.06
CA LEU A 15 13.38 7.00 1.51
C LEU A 15 13.58 7.03 -0.01
N ASP A 16 12.78 7.83 -0.71
CA ASP A 16 12.88 8.05 -2.16
C ASP A 16 14.23 8.69 -2.53
N GLU A 17 14.61 9.79 -1.85
CA GLU A 17 15.89 10.48 -2.06
C GLU A 17 17.11 9.58 -1.83
N ARG A 18 17.00 8.61 -0.91
CA ARG A 18 18.09 7.69 -0.57
C ARG A 18 18.09 6.41 -1.42
N GLY A 19 17.09 6.21 -2.28
CA GLY A 19 16.91 4.94 -3.01
C GLY A 19 16.88 3.73 -2.07
N ALA A 20 16.21 3.87 -0.93
CA ALA A 20 16.34 2.93 0.18
C ALA A 20 15.38 1.72 0.12
N TRP A 21 14.34 1.76 -0.72
CA TRP A 21 13.29 0.73 -0.72
C TRP A 21 13.80 -0.68 -0.95
N GLY A 22 14.72 -0.87 -1.92
CA GLY A 22 15.33 -2.18 -2.18
C GLY A 22 16.21 -2.72 -1.05
N LYS A 23 16.47 -1.92 -0.01
CA LYS A 23 17.25 -2.29 1.18
C LYS A 23 16.39 -2.60 2.39
N LEU A 24 15.07 -2.36 2.33
CA LEU A 24 14.16 -2.62 3.43
C LEU A 24 13.70 -4.07 3.42
N SER A 25 13.66 -4.71 4.59
CA SER A 25 13.03 -6.02 4.76
C SER A 25 11.51 -5.91 4.98
N SER A 26 11.04 -4.78 5.48
CA SER A 26 9.63 -4.55 5.83
C SER A 26 9.32 -3.06 5.98
N PHE A 27 8.04 -2.72 5.87
CA PHE A 27 7.50 -1.36 6.06
C PHE A 27 6.04 -1.46 6.46
N ALA A 28 5.58 -0.58 7.35
CA ALA A 28 4.16 -0.37 7.62
C ALA A 28 3.94 1.05 8.18
N ALA A 29 2.74 1.57 8.00
CA ALA A 29 2.28 2.82 8.60
C ALA A 29 0.76 2.80 8.83
N TRP A 30 0.31 1.79 9.58
CA TRP A 30 -1.11 1.59 9.90
C TRP A 30 -1.52 2.36 11.15
N ASN A 31 -2.84 2.49 11.41
CA ASN A 31 -3.46 3.43 12.37
C ASN A 31 -2.85 3.54 13.78
N THR A 32 -2.20 2.49 14.27
CA THR A 32 -1.63 2.46 15.61
C THR A 32 -0.17 2.03 15.57
N ALA A 33 0.59 2.46 16.58
CA ALA A 33 1.97 2.01 16.76
C ALA A 33 2.07 0.47 16.88
N GLY A 34 1.12 -0.16 17.58
CA GLY A 34 1.04 -1.61 17.72
C GLY A 34 0.84 -2.33 16.39
N ASN A 35 -0.09 -1.85 15.57
CA ASN A 35 -0.33 -2.40 14.22
C ASN A 35 0.90 -2.20 13.34
N THR A 36 1.49 -1.00 13.34
CA THR A 36 2.68 -0.69 12.54
C THR A 36 3.88 -1.56 12.93
N VAL A 37 4.25 -1.59 14.21
CA VAL A 37 5.39 -2.38 14.71
C VAL A 37 5.10 -3.89 14.56
N GLY A 38 3.87 -4.32 14.84
CA GLY A 38 3.46 -5.71 14.70
C GLY A 38 3.59 -6.23 13.27
N THR A 39 3.14 -5.46 12.27
CA THR A 39 3.28 -5.81 10.85
C THR A 39 4.75 -5.89 10.44
N VAL A 40 5.56 -4.89 10.81
CA VAL A 40 7.00 -4.86 10.53
C VAL A 40 7.72 -6.06 11.16
N ALA A 41 7.40 -6.37 12.42
CA ALA A 41 7.98 -7.49 13.15
C ALA A 41 7.58 -8.83 12.53
N ALA A 42 6.31 -9.02 12.16
CA ALA A 42 5.84 -10.24 11.51
C ALA A 42 6.56 -10.50 10.18
N GLN A 43 6.70 -9.47 9.33
CA GLN A 43 7.44 -9.58 8.07
C GLN A 43 8.93 -9.88 8.29
N LEU A 44 9.54 -9.28 9.30
CA LEU A 44 10.94 -9.55 9.65
C LEU A 44 11.13 -10.98 10.16
N VAL A 45 10.25 -11.46 11.04
CA VAL A 45 10.28 -12.84 11.54
C VAL A 45 10.11 -13.83 10.39
N ALA A 46 9.15 -13.61 9.49
CA ALA A 46 8.95 -14.45 8.31
C ALA A 46 10.21 -14.47 7.42
N THR A 47 10.84 -13.31 7.21
CA THR A 47 12.09 -13.20 6.46
C THR A 47 13.23 -13.99 7.10
N CYS A 48 13.45 -13.81 8.41
CA CYS A 48 14.50 -14.50 9.15
C CYS A 48 14.27 -16.01 9.19
N ALA A 49 13.04 -16.44 9.49
CA ALA A 49 12.67 -17.85 9.52
C ALA A 49 12.81 -18.50 8.14
N GLY A 50 12.34 -17.84 7.08
CA GLY A 50 12.50 -18.32 5.72
C GLY A 50 13.96 -18.46 5.31
N ARG A 51 14.82 -17.51 5.69
CA ARG A 51 16.27 -17.61 5.42
C ARG A 51 16.92 -18.78 6.16
N ALA A 52 16.59 -18.96 7.44
CA ALA A 52 17.10 -20.06 8.25
C ALA A 52 16.64 -21.43 7.71
N ALA A 53 15.42 -21.51 7.18
CA ALA A 53 14.84 -22.73 6.62
C ALA A 53 15.19 -22.96 5.14
N GLY A 54 15.88 -22.02 4.47
CA GLY A 54 16.14 -22.10 3.02
C GLY A 54 14.91 -21.92 2.13
N THR A 55 13.81 -21.37 2.67
CA THR A 55 12.53 -21.14 1.97
C THR A 55 12.29 -19.66 1.66
N TYR A 56 13.24 -18.78 1.96
CA TYR A 56 13.13 -17.35 1.65
C TYR A 56 13.03 -17.12 0.15
N ASN A 57 11.94 -16.46 -0.27
CA ASN A 57 11.78 -15.97 -1.62
C ASN A 57 11.91 -14.43 -1.63
N PRO A 58 12.95 -13.87 -2.28
CA PRO A 58 13.16 -12.42 -2.35
C PRO A 58 12.04 -11.69 -3.11
N ASP A 59 11.42 -12.33 -4.10
CA ASP A 59 10.35 -11.73 -4.89
C ASP A 59 9.08 -11.59 -4.06
N GLU A 60 8.70 -12.62 -3.28
CA GLU A 60 7.58 -12.54 -2.34
C GLU A 60 7.81 -11.49 -1.25
N ALA A 61 9.04 -11.38 -0.75
CA ALA A 61 9.39 -10.33 0.21
C ALA A 61 9.24 -8.92 -0.39
N ARG A 62 9.63 -8.73 -1.65
CA ARG A 62 9.43 -7.46 -2.38
C ARG A 62 7.96 -7.16 -2.61
N LEU A 63 7.14 -8.16 -2.96
CA LEU A 63 5.68 -8.00 -3.10
C LEU A 63 5.02 -7.62 -1.76
N ALA A 64 5.44 -8.25 -0.66
CA ALA A 64 4.94 -7.94 0.68
C ALA A 64 5.28 -6.51 1.12
N LEU A 65 6.51 -6.05 0.82
CA LEU A 65 6.92 -4.67 1.05
C LEU A 65 6.12 -3.69 0.17
N ALA A 66 6.04 -3.97 -1.13
CA ALA A 66 5.33 -3.13 -2.10
C ALA A 66 3.84 -2.97 -1.75
N ARG A 67 3.17 -4.04 -1.26
CA ARG A 67 1.77 -3.97 -0.81
C ARG A 67 1.59 -2.91 0.27
N ARG A 68 2.47 -2.90 1.28
CA ARG A 68 2.38 -1.91 2.37
C ARG A 68 2.65 -0.50 1.90
N VAL A 69 3.59 -0.29 0.98
CA VAL A 69 3.83 1.04 0.40
C VAL A 69 2.64 1.52 -0.43
N VAL A 70 2.05 0.66 -1.24
CA VAL A 70 0.86 1.00 -2.03
C VAL A 70 -0.32 1.37 -1.13
N GLU A 71 -0.61 0.57 -0.11
CA GLU A 71 -1.76 0.81 0.75
C GLU A 71 -1.51 1.92 1.78
N ASP A 72 -0.46 1.80 2.60
CA ASP A 72 -0.23 2.71 3.72
C ASP A 72 0.21 4.10 3.25
N TYR A 73 0.93 4.20 2.14
CA TYR A 73 1.28 5.50 1.57
C TYR A 73 0.39 5.87 0.39
N GLY A 74 0.40 5.06 -0.67
CA GLY A 74 -0.28 5.37 -1.92
C GLY A 74 -1.78 5.62 -1.72
N TRP A 75 -2.46 4.73 -1.01
CA TRP A 75 -3.89 4.88 -0.73
C TRP A 75 -4.15 5.79 0.46
N MET A 76 -3.71 5.42 1.65
CA MET A 76 -4.12 6.07 2.89
C MET A 76 -3.66 7.53 3.00
N SER A 77 -2.42 7.82 2.60
CA SER A 77 -1.86 9.17 2.69
C SER A 77 -2.22 10.03 1.49
N VAL A 78 -2.21 9.47 0.28
CA VAL A 78 -2.30 10.22 -0.98
C VAL A 78 -3.69 10.09 -1.62
N GLU A 79 -4.04 8.92 -2.15
CA GLU A 79 -5.16 8.78 -3.09
C GLU A 79 -6.55 8.78 -2.43
N ARG A 80 -6.68 8.27 -1.21
CA ARG A 80 -7.99 8.12 -0.54
C ARG A 80 -8.73 9.44 -0.40
N ALA A 81 -8.03 10.53 -0.10
CA ALA A 81 -8.65 11.85 0.03
C ALA A 81 -9.23 12.34 -1.30
N ARG A 82 -8.49 12.16 -2.41
CA ARG A 82 -8.96 12.48 -3.77
C ARG A 82 -10.20 11.65 -4.12
N VAL A 83 -10.11 10.33 -3.93
CA VAL A 83 -11.21 9.41 -4.24
C VAL A 83 -12.47 9.79 -3.48
N ARG A 84 -12.37 10.07 -2.17
CA ARG A 84 -13.53 10.49 -1.38
C ARG A 84 -14.12 11.80 -1.87
N ALA A 85 -13.29 12.78 -2.24
CA ALA A 85 -13.77 14.05 -2.79
C ALA A 85 -14.54 13.85 -4.10
N GLU A 86 -14.01 13.03 -5.02
CA GLU A 86 -14.65 12.73 -6.30
C GLU A 86 -15.93 11.90 -6.15
N LEU A 87 -15.99 11.02 -5.15
CA LEU A 87 -17.20 10.27 -4.80
C LEU A 87 -18.21 11.09 -3.98
N GLY A 88 -17.91 12.35 -3.64
CA GLY A 88 -18.76 13.18 -2.79
C GLY A 88 -18.94 12.66 -1.36
N SER A 89 -18.01 11.83 -0.87
CA SER A 89 -18.07 11.19 0.44
C SER A 89 -17.64 12.16 1.56
N ASN A 90 -18.41 12.24 2.64
CA ASN A 90 -18.04 13.03 3.81
C ASN A 90 -16.84 12.37 4.54
N PRO A 91 -15.66 13.02 4.65
CA PRO A 91 -14.46 12.44 5.27
C PRO A 91 -14.62 12.04 6.75
N GLU A 92 -15.62 12.58 7.45
CA GLU A 92 -15.88 12.29 8.87
C GLU A 92 -16.78 11.07 9.08
N LEU A 93 -17.37 10.53 8.01
CA LEU A 93 -18.33 9.42 8.07
C LEU A 93 -17.82 8.18 7.34
N HIS A 94 -18.42 7.04 7.63
CA HIS A 94 -18.28 5.87 6.77
C HIS A 94 -19.01 6.15 5.44
N ASP A 95 -18.39 5.75 4.33
CA ASP A 95 -18.99 5.81 3.01
C ASP A 95 -19.52 4.44 2.59
N THR A 96 -20.22 4.40 1.47
CA THR A 96 -20.56 3.16 0.77
C THR A 96 -20.36 3.42 -0.71
N VAL A 97 -19.60 2.57 -1.39
CA VAL A 97 -19.19 2.77 -2.78
C VAL A 97 -19.63 1.57 -3.60
N GLU A 98 -20.38 1.87 -4.67
CA GLU A 98 -20.79 0.89 -5.67
C GLU A 98 -20.61 1.47 -7.08
N PRO A 99 -19.97 0.75 -8.03
CA PRO A 99 -19.26 -0.52 -7.84
C PRO A 99 -18.04 -0.36 -6.91
N ALA A 100 -17.82 -1.35 -6.04
CA ALA A 100 -16.66 -1.42 -5.12
C ALA A 100 -15.35 -1.86 -5.81
N ASP A 101 -15.21 -1.67 -7.12
CA ASP A 101 -14.03 -2.04 -7.91
C ASP A 101 -13.83 -1.11 -9.09
N THR A 102 -12.86 -1.43 -9.94
CA THR A 102 -12.47 -0.60 -11.10
C THR A 102 -13.51 -0.51 -12.25
N ARG A 103 -14.71 -1.09 -12.10
CA ARG A 103 -15.87 -0.68 -12.92
C ARG A 103 -16.33 0.73 -12.56
N ASN A 104 -16.02 1.20 -11.35
CA ASN A 104 -16.09 2.60 -10.97
C ASN A 104 -14.91 3.38 -11.58
N PRO A 105 -15.15 4.39 -12.43
CA PRO A 105 -14.09 5.18 -13.07
C PRO A 105 -13.12 5.85 -12.09
N VAL A 106 -13.59 6.28 -10.91
CA VAL A 106 -12.75 6.90 -9.89
C VAL A 106 -11.73 5.90 -9.34
N LEU A 107 -12.16 4.65 -9.15
CA LEU A 107 -11.31 3.55 -8.70
C LEU A 107 -10.36 3.08 -9.82
N ARG A 108 -10.79 3.09 -11.09
CA ARG A 108 -9.87 2.85 -12.22
C ARG A 108 -8.71 3.86 -12.22
N VAL A 109 -9.01 5.15 -12.10
CA VAL A 109 -7.98 6.20 -12.03
C VAL A 109 -7.10 6.03 -10.79
N ALA A 110 -7.66 5.60 -9.66
CA ALA A 110 -6.88 5.28 -8.47
C ALA A 110 -5.90 4.13 -8.73
N GLU A 111 -6.32 3.07 -9.41
CA GLU A 111 -5.47 1.94 -9.79
C GLU A 111 -4.24 2.39 -10.61
N ASP A 112 -4.45 3.26 -11.61
CA ASP A 112 -3.37 3.81 -12.44
C ASP A 112 -2.38 4.65 -11.61
N ARG A 113 -2.90 5.46 -10.70
CA ARG A 113 -2.08 6.32 -9.82
C ARG A 113 -1.33 5.52 -8.75
N LEU A 114 -1.92 4.44 -8.24
CA LEU A 114 -1.24 3.51 -7.34
C LEU A 114 -0.13 2.73 -8.08
N ASN A 115 -0.29 2.41 -9.37
CA ASN A 115 0.80 1.87 -10.17
C ASN A 115 1.98 2.85 -10.33
N ALA A 116 1.74 4.17 -10.28
CA ALA A 116 2.83 5.15 -10.26
C ALA A 116 3.65 5.09 -8.96
N VAL A 117 3.06 4.64 -7.85
CA VAL A 117 3.78 4.44 -6.57
C VAL A 117 4.88 3.39 -6.72
N LEU A 118 4.63 2.36 -7.53
CA LEU A 118 5.54 1.24 -7.81
C LEU A 118 6.69 1.62 -8.78
N LYS A 119 6.75 2.85 -9.29
CA LYS A 119 7.87 3.31 -10.12
C LYS A 119 9.13 3.69 -9.32
N ARG A 120 9.08 3.56 -8.00
CA ARG A 120 10.22 3.80 -7.10
C ARG A 120 11.32 2.75 -7.29
N PRO A 121 12.60 3.14 -7.20
CA PRO A 121 13.71 2.18 -7.19
C PRO A 121 13.53 1.14 -6.07
N GLY A 122 13.64 -0.14 -6.39
CA GLY A 122 13.37 -1.28 -5.50
C GLY A 122 12.09 -2.07 -5.86
N PHE A 123 11.14 -1.47 -6.59
CA PHE A 123 9.90 -2.11 -7.02
C PHE A 123 9.85 -2.40 -8.53
N GLU A 124 11.01 -2.48 -9.17
CA GLU A 124 11.13 -2.76 -10.60
C GLU A 124 10.39 -4.05 -10.98
N GLY A 125 9.60 -3.95 -12.05
CA GLY A 125 8.82 -5.05 -12.59
C GLY A 125 7.50 -5.33 -11.86
N ILE A 126 7.27 -4.75 -10.68
CA ILE A 126 6.03 -4.96 -9.93
C ILE A 126 4.91 -4.09 -10.52
N TYR A 127 3.74 -4.69 -10.73
CA TYR A 127 2.52 -3.99 -11.13
C TYR A 127 1.36 -4.34 -10.21
N LEU A 128 0.43 -3.41 -10.11
CA LEU A 128 -0.83 -3.57 -9.41
C LEU A 128 -1.97 -3.81 -10.41
N SER A 129 -2.88 -4.71 -10.06
CA SER A 129 -4.13 -4.93 -10.79
C SER A 129 -5.25 -5.39 -9.88
N GLY A 130 -6.49 -5.19 -10.30
CA GLY A 130 -7.68 -5.70 -9.61
C GLY A 130 -7.98 -4.92 -8.34
N LEU A 131 -7.86 -3.59 -8.38
CA LEU A 131 -8.22 -2.75 -7.23
C LEU A 131 -9.70 -2.92 -6.87
N THR A 132 -9.95 -3.24 -5.60
CA THR A 132 -11.28 -3.35 -5.00
C THR A 132 -11.34 -2.66 -3.63
N LEU A 133 -12.56 -2.40 -3.17
CA LEU A 133 -12.87 -1.96 -1.82
C LEU A 133 -13.51 -3.14 -1.08
N PRO A 134 -12.76 -3.90 -0.26
CA PRO A 134 -13.22 -5.18 0.30
C PRO A 134 -14.44 -5.03 1.21
N TRP A 135 -14.64 -3.84 1.77
CA TRP A 135 -15.77 -3.51 2.64
C TRP A 135 -16.85 -2.69 1.95
N HIS A 136 -16.74 -2.45 0.63
CA HIS A 136 -17.54 -1.44 -0.09
C HIS A 136 -17.38 -0.02 0.50
N ARG A 137 -16.23 0.24 1.15
CA ARG A 137 -15.89 1.51 1.81
C ARG A 137 -14.49 1.92 1.40
N THR A 138 -14.20 3.22 1.34
CA THR A 138 -12.85 3.72 1.01
C THR A 138 -11.84 3.53 2.16
N PHE A 139 -12.24 2.88 3.26
CA PHE A 139 -11.40 2.70 4.44
C PHE A 139 -10.10 1.98 4.12
N GLU A 140 -10.15 0.86 3.39
CA GLU A 140 -9.04 0.02 2.97
C GLU A 140 -9.23 -0.39 1.51
N ILE A 141 -8.18 -0.92 0.90
CA ILE A 141 -8.20 -1.44 -0.47
C ILE A 141 -7.69 -2.88 -0.50
N ASP A 142 -8.12 -3.63 -1.50
CA ASP A 142 -7.45 -4.87 -1.87
C ASP A 142 -7.11 -4.86 -3.36
N PHE A 143 -6.09 -5.62 -3.72
CA PHE A 143 -5.50 -5.65 -5.05
C PHE A 143 -4.54 -6.84 -5.18
N THR A 144 -4.14 -7.15 -6.41
CA THR A 144 -3.07 -8.11 -6.70
C THR A 144 -1.81 -7.38 -7.11
N LEU A 145 -0.66 -7.83 -6.58
CA LEU A 145 0.65 -7.45 -7.08
C LEU A 145 1.30 -8.64 -7.79
N GLY A 146 2.02 -8.37 -8.88
CA GLY A 146 2.79 -9.38 -9.59
C GLY A 146 3.97 -8.76 -10.33
N PHE A 147 4.89 -9.61 -10.78
CA PHE A 147 5.96 -9.21 -11.70
C PHE A 147 5.43 -9.30 -13.13
N GLY A 148 5.75 -8.29 -13.95
CA GLY A 148 5.20 -7.99 -15.27
C GLY A 148 4.64 -9.14 -16.12
N ARG A 149 3.58 -8.83 -16.87
CA ARG A 149 3.21 -9.57 -18.08
C ARG A 149 4.29 -9.44 -19.16
#